data_AF-A0AAC9TT85-F1
#
_entry.id   AF-A0AAC9TT85-F1
#
_cell.length_a   1.000
_cell.length_b   1.000
_cell.length_c   1.000
_cell.angle_alpha   90.00
_cell.angle_beta   90.00
_cell.angle_gamma   90.00
#
_symmetry.space_group_name_H-M   'P 1'
#
loop_
_entity.id
_entity.type
_entity.pdbx_description
1 polymer ?
#
loop_
_entity_poly.entity_id
_entity_poly.type
_entity_poly.pdbx_seq_one_letter_code
_entity_poly.pdbx_strand_id
1 'polypeptide(L)'
;MIKKIYILILAMIIIISCANKNPNNNTGNGENGGGGTTTEINKYDTLFLKFTTDDKTVPTFTFFEDDGQTPNGVRKWEKSNDGTNTCYIYNAPDGENKNGIPNSPGNSLPVNKTKIYVYRGVNPFKTAVENEIEKQFYFYRYTGNALVDLDNFLVAVDTKTGLVFPYAVPEKWKNMFISWAPDGWISAELGRTGKPQTTDEELTFAGHKFWQYDPIGQVNDDGSVTLQQFYIDAQGNSDYKPVYSGKSPYKDIQ
;
A
#
# COMPACT_ATOMS: atom_id res chain seq x y z
N MET A 1 43.76 1.26 37.57
CA MET A 1 42.64 1.83 36.78
C MET A 1 43.15 2.11 35.37
N ILE A 2 42.87 1.21 34.44
CA ILE A 2 43.34 1.27 33.04
C ILE A 2 42.24 1.93 32.22
N LYS A 3 42.48 3.15 31.73
CA LYS A 3 41.60 3.81 30.75
C LYS A 3 41.93 3.25 29.37
N LYS A 4 40.99 2.48 28.82
CA LYS A 4 41.02 2.01 27.42
C LYS A 4 40.79 3.20 26.49
N ILE A 5 41.79 3.49 25.66
CA ILE A 5 41.68 4.34 24.47
C ILE A 5 41.18 3.42 23.36
N TYR A 6 39.97 3.67 22.85
CA TYR A 6 39.46 2.99 21.66
C TYR A 6 39.70 3.86 20.44
N ILE A 7 40.38 3.25 19.48
CA ILE A 7 40.73 3.75 18.15
C ILE A 7 39.45 3.98 17.35
N LEU A 8 39.26 5.21 16.87
CA LEU A 8 38.22 5.58 15.93
C LEU A 8 38.66 5.18 14.52
N ILE A 9 38.06 4.14 13.95
CA ILE A 9 38.25 3.78 12.54
C ILE A 9 37.39 4.71 11.69
N LEU A 10 38.07 5.53 10.90
CA LEU A 10 37.52 6.42 9.89
C LEU A 10 37.02 5.58 8.70
N ALA A 11 35.72 5.32 8.63
CA ALA A 11 35.09 4.76 7.43
C ALA A 11 34.56 5.92 6.57
N MET A 12 35.27 6.14 5.47
CA MET A 12 34.99 7.08 4.39
C MET A 12 33.68 6.68 3.69
N ILE A 13 32.58 7.36 4.01
CA ILE A 13 31.33 7.24 3.25
C ILE A 13 31.43 8.19 2.05
N ILE A 14 31.51 7.61 0.86
CA ILE A 14 31.42 8.31 -0.41
C ILE A 14 29.98 8.86 -0.53
N ILE A 15 29.83 10.17 -0.38
CA ILE A 15 28.61 10.90 -0.71
C ILE A 15 28.58 11.03 -2.23
N ILE A 16 27.85 10.17 -2.92
CA ILE A 16 27.44 10.45 -4.31
C ILE A 16 26.28 11.44 -4.22
N SER A 17 26.63 12.72 -4.20
CA SER A 17 25.72 13.81 -4.56
C SER A 17 25.52 13.76 -6.07
N CYS A 18 24.30 13.51 -6.52
CA CYS A 18 23.89 13.84 -7.88
C CYS A 18 22.87 14.98 -7.79
N ALA A 19 23.36 16.21 -7.80
CA ALA A 19 22.58 17.38 -8.16
C ALA A 19 23.13 17.97 -9.47
N ASN A 20 22.20 18.20 -10.41
CA ASN A 20 22.25 19.05 -11.60
C ASN A 20 23.35 18.87 -12.66
N LYS A 21 22.91 18.50 -13.87
CA LYS A 21 23.35 19.17 -15.10
C LYS A 21 22.15 19.44 -16.02
N ASN A 22 21.72 20.69 -16.03
CA ASN A 22 21.18 21.33 -17.22
C ASN A 22 22.38 21.93 -17.97
N PRO A 23 22.61 21.56 -19.25
CA PRO A 23 23.34 22.41 -20.17
C PRO A 23 22.52 22.67 -21.45
N ASN A 24 22.21 23.95 -21.64
CA ASN A 24 22.19 24.72 -22.90
C ASN A 24 21.58 24.14 -24.19
N ASN A 25 20.69 24.98 -24.75
CA ASN A 25 20.49 25.25 -26.18
C ASN A 25 21.67 24.84 -27.08
N ASN A 26 21.38 24.05 -28.12
CA ASN A 26 21.71 24.47 -29.49
C ASN A 26 20.95 23.69 -30.56
N THR A 27 20.53 24.44 -31.57
CA THR A 27 20.15 24.05 -32.92
C THR A 27 21.22 23.19 -33.61
N GLY A 28 20.80 22.19 -34.40
CA GLY A 28 21.69 21.51 -35.34
C GLY A 28 21.19 20.14 -35.80
N ASN A 29 20.84 20.03 -37.08
CA ASN A 29 20.52 18.79 -37.80
C ASN A 29 21.58 17.69 -37.63
N GLY A 30 21.12 16.44 -37.59
CA GLY A 30 21.97 15.26 -37.81
C GLY A 30 21.24 13.95 -37.45
N GLU A 31 20.80 13.22 -38.47
CA GLU A 31 20.34 11.84 -38.36
C GLU A 31 21.47 10.92 -37.87
N ASN A 32 21.20 10.09 -36.85
CA ASN A 32 21.34 8.62 -36.90
C ASN A 32 21.30 7.98 -35.51
N GLY A 33 20.49 6.93 -35.41
CA GLY A 33 20.82 5.67 -34.70
C GLY A 33 21.21 5.76 -33.23
N GLY A 34 20.21 5.62 -32.36
CA GLY A 34 20.45 5.30 -30.95
C GLY A 34 19.13 4.95 -30.28
N GLY A 35 18.82 3.66 -30.21
CA GLY A 35 17.73 3.13 -29.39
C GLY A 35 18.02 3.42 -27.92
N GLY A 36 17.68 4.62 -27.48
CA GLY A 36 17.60 4.96 -26.08
C GLY A 36 16.39 4.26 -25.51
N THR A 37 16.59 3.19 -24.77
CA THR A 37 15.59 2.70 -23.82
C THR A 37 15.39 3.79 -22.77
N THR A 38 14.46 4.70 -23.02
CA THR A 38 13.83 5.46 -21.95
C THR A 38 13.21 4.41 -21.03
N THR A 39 13.79 4.19 -19.86
CA THR A 39 13.15 3.39 -18.83
C THR A 39 11.86 4.11 -18.48
N GLU A 40 10.73 3.65 -19.02
CA GLU A 40 9.42 4.17 -18.65
C GLU A 40 9.30 4.03 -17.12
N ILE A 41 9.30 5.17 -16.43
CA ILE A 41 9.10 5.21 -14.99
C ILE A 41 7.66 4.77 -14.77
N ASN A 42 7.47 3.73 -13.98
CA ASN A 42 6.13 3.33 -13.59
C ASN A 42 5.51 4.48 -12.78
N LYS A 43 4.37 5.03 -13.21
CA LYS A 43 3.75 6.19 -12.53
C LYS A 43 3.53 5.93 -11.03
N TYR A 44 3.29 4.69 -10.64
CA TYR A 44 3.10 4.31 -9.23
C TYR A 44 4.40 4.36 -8.40
N ASP A 45 5.58 4.53 -9.02
CA ASP A 45 6.84 4.75 -8.31
C ASP A 45 6.92 6.11 -7.64
N THR A 46 6.19 7.10 -8.16
CA THR A 46 6.20 8.50 -7.72
C THR A 46 4.92 8.91 -6.98
N LEU A 47 3.82 8.18 -7.18
CA LEU A 47 2.55 8.46 -6.50
C LEU A 47 2.63 8.09 -5.01
N PHE A 48 1.99 8.91 -4.20
CA PHE A 48 1.70 8.67 -2.78
C PHE A 48 0.24 8.24 -2.63
N LEU A 49 -0.09 7.59 -1.51
CA LEU A 49 -1.42 7.05 -1.24
C LEU A 49 -1.94 7.58 0.09
N LYS A 50 -3.11 8.22 0.11
CA LYS A 50 -3.85 8.53 1.34
C LYS A 50 -5.15 7.73 1.40
N PHE A 51 -5.66 7.53 2.60
CA PHE A 51 -6.92 6.84 2.82
C PHE A 51 -7.82 7.55 3.83
N THR A 52 -9.11 7.28 3.72
CA THR A 52 -10.12 7.64 4.72
C THR A 52 -11.14 6.52 4.80
N THR A 53 -11.48 6.05 6.00
CA THR A 53 -12.61 5.13 6.18
C THR A 53 -13.89 5.89 6.53
N ASP A 54 -15.04 5.40 6.09
CA ASP A 54 -16.34 5.92 6.49
C ASP A 54 -16.81 5.35 7.84
N ASP A 55 -18.03 5.70 8.26
CA ASP A 55 -18.64 5.22 9.51
C ASP A 55 -19.06 3.74 9.48
N LYS A 56 -18.88 3.07 8.34
CA LYS A 56 -19.00 1.62 8.17
C LYS A 56 -17.65 0.96 7.92
N THR A 57 -16.56 1.69 8.16
CA THR A 57 -15.17 1.25 7.98
C THR A 57 -14.76 0.97 6.53
N VAL A 58 -15.59 1.33 5.55
CA VAL A 58 -15.25 1.17 4.13
C VAL A 58 -14.12 2.15 3.79
N PRO A 59 -12.95 1.66 3.35
CA PRO A 59 -11.85 2.54 3.01
C PRO A 59 -12.08 3.20 1.66
N THR A 60 -11.72 4.46 1.55
CA THR A 60 -11.55 5.20 0.31
C THR A 60 -10.07 5.50 0.14
N PHE A 61 -9.59 5.44 -1.11
CA PHE A 61 -8.19 5.58 -1.45
C PHE A 61 -8.00 6.70 -2.46
N THR A 62 -6.87 7.41 -2.37
CA THR A 62 -6.49 8.40 -3.38
C THR A 62 -4.99 8.35 -3.58
N PHE A 63 -4.59 8.13 -4.82
CA PHE A 63 -3.23 8.30 -5.29
C PHE A 63 -3.01 9.76 -5.70
N PHE A 64 -1.85 10.31 -5.40
CA PHE A 64 -1.54 11.71 -5.70
C PHE A 64 -0.04 11.93 -5.84
N GLU A 65 0.34 12.95 -6.61
CA GLU A 65 1.72 13.44 -6.68
C GLU A 65 2.00 14.40 -5.53
N ASP A 66 3.27 14.52 -5.14
CA ASP A 66 3.66 15.54 -4.17
C ASP A 66 3.59 16.93 -4.80
N ASP A 67 2.89 17.84 -4.14
CA ASP A 67 2.79 19.25 -4.55
C ASP A 67 3.88 20.13 -3.90
N GLY A 68 4.73 19.53 -3.07
CA GLY A 68 5.80 20.20 -2.34
C GLY A 68 5.31 21.09 -1.21
N GLN A 69 4.03 21.04 -0.85
CA GLN A 69 3.41 21.92 0.16
C GLN A 69 3.27 21.26 1.54
N THR A 70 3.88 20.10 1.78
CA THR A 70 3.69 19.44 3.08
C THR A 70 4.47 20.14 4.20
N PRO A 71 3.94 20.15 5.45
CA PRO A 71 4.63 20.72 6.61
C PRO A 71 6.02 20.11 6.89
N ASN A 72 6.26 18.89 6.39
CA ASN A 72 7.47 18.12 6.64
C ASN A 72 8.44 18.13 5.43
N GLY A 73 8.18 18.98 4.43
CA GLY A 73 8.97 19.08 3.20
C GLY A 73 8.46 18.18 2.08
N VAL A 74 9.30 17.98 1.05
CA VAL A 74 8.98 17.15 -0.11
C VAL A 74 8.77 15.70 0.33
N ARG A 75 7.67 15.09 -0.13
CA ARG A 75 7.41 13.67 0.14
C ARG A 75 8.40 12.81 -0.62
N LYS A 76 8.85 11.75 0.04
CA LYS A 76 9.80 10.81 -0.54
C LYS A 76 9.52 9.40 -0.06
N TRP A 77 9.72 8.47 -0.98
CA TRP A 77 9.79 7.05 -0.69
C TRP A 77 11.18 6.71 -0.18
N GLU A 78 11.27 6.21 1.04
CA GLU A 78 12.51 5.72 1.64
C GLU A 78 12.56 4.20 1.52
N LYS A 79 13.57 3.69 0.81
CA LYS A 79 13.80 2.25 0.70
C LYS A 79 14.12 1.67 2.08
N SER A 80 13.46 0.57 2.41
CA SER A 80 13.58 -0.13 3.68
C SER A 80 13.49 -1.65 3.46
N ASN A 81 13.61 -2.41 4.54
CA ASN A 81 13.35 -3.83 4.60
C ASN A 81 12.59 -4.11 5.91
N ASP A 82 11.48 -4.84 5.82
CA ASP A 82 10.63 -5.13 6.99
C ASP A 82 11.03 -6.38 7.77
N GLY A 83 12.23 -6.91 7.48
CA GLY A 83 12.75 -8.18 7.98
C GLY A 83 12.56 -9.33 6.98
N THR A 84 11.62 -9.19 6.04
CA THR A 84 11.30 -10.22 5.04
C THR A 84 11.54 -9.69 3.63
N ASN A 85 10.90 -8.58 3.28
CA ASN A 85 10.86 -8.04 1.94
C ASN A 85 11.44 -6.63 1.87
N THR A 86 11.96 -6.27 0.70
CA THR A 86 12.24 -4.86 0.41
C THR A 86 10.90 -4.13 0.29
N CYS A 87 10.79 -3.00 0.98
CA CYS A 87 9.64 -2.11 0.89
C CYS A 87 10.10 -0.66 0.74
N TYR A 88 9.20 0.21 0.34
CA TYR A 88 9.42 1.64 0.34
C TYR A 88 8.42 2.28 1.29
N ILE A 89 8.90 3.15 2.15
CA ILE A 89 8.11 3.75 3.22
C ILE A 89 8.04 5.25 2.98
N TYR A 90 6.84 5.81 3.06
CA TYR A 90 6.68 7.25 3.21
C TYR A 90 5.95 7.55 4.52
N ASN A 91 6.40 8.58 5.24
CA ASN A 91 5.76 9.06 6.46
C ASN A 91 4.72 10.12 6.07
N ALA A 92 3.43 9.81 6.23
CA ALA A 92 2.37 10.76 5.92
C ALA A 92 2.24 11.81 7.04
N PRO A 93 1.91 13.07 6.72
CA PRO A 93 1.59 14.07 7.72
C PRO A 93 0.44 13.62 8.63
N ASP A 94 0.54 14.01 9.91
CA ASP A 94 -0.49 13.74 10.91
C ASP A 94 -1.86 14.32 10.48
N GLY A 95 -2.91 13.52 10.58
CA GLY A 95 -4.28 13.91 10.24
C GLY A 95 -4.61 13.96 8.75
N GLU A 96 -3.64 13.68 7.86
CA GLU A 96 -3.92 13.51 6.42
C GLU A 96 -4.81 12.29 6.17
N ASN A 97 -4.54 11.21 6.90
CA ASN A 97 -5.33 9.99 6.85
C ASN A 97 -6.35 10.00 7.99
N LYS A 98 -7.52 9.42 7.75
CA LYS A 98 -8.65 9.50 8.67
C LYS A 98 -9.29 8.13 8.88
N ASN A 99 -9.70 7.86 10.11
CA ASN A 99 -10.46 6.68 10.45
C ASN A 99 -11.89 7.10 10.86
N GLY A 100 -12.89 6.70 10.08
CA GLY A 100 -14.30 6.93 10.39
C GLY A 100 -14.67 6.33 11.74
N ILE A 101 -15.51 7.05 12.48
CA ILE A 101 -16.04 6.56 13.76
C ILE A 101 -17.25 5.69 13.46
N PRO A 102 -17.26 4.40 13.85
CA PRO A 102 -18.36 3.51 13.53
C PRO A 102 -19.71 4.05 14.01
N ASN A 103 -20.72 3.99 13.15
CA ASN A 103 -22.07 4.51 13.37
C ASN A 103 -22.13 6.04 13.65
N SER A 104 -21.13 6.79 13.18
CA SER A 104 -21.10 8.25 13.31
C SER A 104 -20.81 8.92 11.96
N PRO A 105 -21.81 9.00 11.06
CA PRO A 105 -21.62 9.55 9.71
C PRO A 105 -20.97 10.93 9.72
N GLY A 106 -19.95 11.10 8.87
CA GLY A 106 -19.20 12.37 8.74
C GLY A 106 -18.19 12.65 9.85
N ASN A 107 -18.15 11.84 10.92
CA ASN A 107 -17.16 11.97 11.98
C ASN A 107 -16.00 10.99 11.76
N SER A 108 -14.78 11.51 11.87
CA SER A 108 -13.56 10.71 11.74
C SER A 108 -12.50 11.18 12.71
N LEU A 109 -11.67 10.23 13.14
CA LEU A 109 -10.48 10.49 13.93
C LEU A 109 -9.28 10.66 12.98
N PRO A 110 -8.40 11.65 13.22
CA PRO A 110 -7.14 11.71 12.50
C PRO A 110 -6.29 10.48 12.83
N VAL A 111 -5.65 9.92 11.81
CA VAL A 111 -4.59 8.92 11.99
C VAL A 111 -3.26 9.66 12.00
N ASN A 112 -2.52 9.49 13.08
CA ASN A 112 -1.23 10.14 13.30
C ASN A 112 -0.09 9.13 13.21
N LYS A 113 1.14 9.63 13.02
CA LYS A 113 2.36 8.84 12.83
C LYS A 113 2.21 7.81 11.72
N THR A 114 1.45 8.15 10.68
CA THR A 114 1.12 7.22 9.61
C THR A 114 2.36 6.93 8.77
N LYS A 115 2.64 5.65 8.59
CA LYS A 115 3.63 5.16 7.62
C LYS A 115 2.88 4.35 6.59
N ILE A 116 3.09 4.68 5.33
CA ILE A 116 2.59 3.89 4.21
C ILE A 116 3.76 3.10 3.64
N TYR A 117 3.54 1.82 3.47
CA TYR A 117 4.46 0.85 2.93
C TYR A 117 3.97 0.48 1.54
N VAL A 118 4.87 0.47 0.56
CA VAL A 118 4.64 -0.15 -0.74
C VAL A 118 5.67 -1.25 -0.98
N TYR A 119 5.17 -2.45 -1.28
CA TYR A 119 5.97 -3.58 -1.74
C TYR A 119 5.78 -3.70 -3.25
N ARG A 120 6.88 -3.57 -4.00
CA ARG A 120 6.83 -3.48 -5.47
C ARG A 120 7.11 -4.87 -6.06
N GLY A 121 6.05 -5.52 -6.55
CA GLY A 121 6.14 -6.80 -7.25
C GLY A 121 6.32 -8.03 -6.36
N VAL A 122 6.16 -7.89 -5.03
CA VAL A 122 6.22 -9.00 -4.08
C VAL A 122 5.10 -8.86 -3.06
N ASN A 123 4.26 -9.89 -2.93
CA ASN A 123 3.25 -9.94 -1.89
C ASN A 123 3.94 -9.98 -0.52
N PRO A 124 3.61 -9.07 0.42
CA PRO A 124 4.31 -9.00 1.71
C PRO A 124 4.14 -10.23 2.61
N PHE A 125 3.18 -11.13 2.31
CA PHE A 125 3.05 -12.42 2.99
C PHE A 125 3.95 -13.52 2.44
N LYS A 126 4.73 -13.25 1.38
CA LYS A 126 5.63 -14.21 0.73
C LYS A 126 7.08 -13.77 0.89
N THR A 127 8.02 -14.71 0.83
CA THR A 127 9.48 -14.44 0.90
C THR A 127 10.14 -14.39 -0.48
N ALA A 128 9.40 -14.78 -1.52
CA ALA A 128 9.85 -14.78 -2.91
C ALA A 128 8.66 -14.59 -3.85
N VAL A 129 8.94 -14.07 -5.04
CA VAL A 129 7.96 -13.97 -6.11
C VAL A 129 7.78 -15.34 -6.76
N GLU A 130 6.55 -15.87 -6.71
CA GLU A 130 6.24 -17.21 -7.24
C GLU A 130 5.76 -17.17 -8.71
N ASN A 131 5.21 -16.04 -9.16
CA ASN A 131 4.66 -15.90 -10.51
C ASN A 131 5.02 -14.54 -11.12
N GLU A 132 5.30 -14.50 -12.43
CA GLU A 132 5.58 -13.28 -13.19
C GLU A 132 4.47 -12.23 -13.11
N ILE A 133 3.20 -12.65 -13.01
CA ILE A 133 2.06 -11.74 -12.89
C ILE A 133 2.15 -10.92 -11.60
N GLU A 134 2.68 -11.49 -10.51
CA GLU A 134 2.80 -10.80 -9.22
C GLU A 134 3.73 -9.58 -9.31
N LYS A 135 4.74 -9.62 -10.19
CA LYS A 135 5.74 -8.56 -10.35
C LYS A 135 5.15 -7.22 -10.77
N GLN A 136 3.98 -7.21 -11.39
CA GLN A 136 3.33 -5.98 -11.84
C GLN A 136 2.48 -5.31 -10.75
N PHE A 137 2.27 -5.97 -9.60
CA PHE A 137 1.44 -5.45 -8.52
C PHE A 137 2.25 -4.70 -7.47
N TYR A 138 1.72 -3.56 -7.04
CA TYR A 138 2.21 -2.83 -5.87
C TYR A 138 1.26 -3.06 -4.70
N PHE A 139 1.79 -3.57 -3.59
CA PHE A 139 1.01 -3.91 -2.40
C PHE A 139 1.17 -2.82 -1.37
N TYR A 140 0.04 -2.25 -0.93
CA TYR A 140 0.02 -1.15 0.02
C TYR A 140 -0.43 -1.64 1.40
N ARG A 141 0.27 -1.19 2.42
CA ARG A 141 0.00 -1.40 3.86
C ARG A 141 0.25 -0.10 4.59
N TYR A 142 -0.37 0.11 5.74
CA TYR A 142 -0.04 1.22 6.61
C TYR A 142 0.05 0.83 8.06
N THR A 143 0.84 1.60 8.80
CA THR A 143 0.77 1.66 10.27
C THR A 143 0.41 3.07 10.71
N GLY A 144 -0.20 3.23 11.88
CA GLY A 144 -0.50 4.56 12.43
C GLY A 144 -1.16 4.46 13.80
N ASN A 145 -1.62 5.60 14.31
CA ASN A 145 -2.33 5.66 15.58
C ASN A 145 -3.62 6.49 15.45
N ALA A 146 -4.75 5.91 15.85
CA ALA A 146 -6.05 6.56 15.96
C ALA A 146 -6.74 6.09 17.25
N LEU A 147 -6.29 6.62 18.39
CA LEU A 147 -6.57 6.14 19.77
C LEU A 147 -5.94 4.78 20.10
N VAL A 148 -5.77 3.93 19.09
CA VAL A 148 -5.06 2.66 19.15
C VAL A 148 -3.99 2.59 18.08
N ASP A 149 -3.05 1.66 18.23
CA ASP A 149 -2.14 1.34 17.15
C ASP A 149 -2.84 0.51 16.06
N LEU A 150 -2.61 0.95 14.83
CA LEU A 150 -3.15 0.40 13.61
C LEU A 150 -2.02 -0.21 12.79
N ASP A 151 -2.28 -1.37 12.21
CA ASP A 151 -1.42 -2.06 11.26
C ASP A 151 -2.33 -2.78 10.26
N ASN A 152 -2.54 -2.14 9.11
CA ASN A 152 -3.61 -2.52 8.19
C ASN A 152 -3.10 -2.65 6.76
N PHE A 153 -3.53 -3.71 6.12
CA PHE A 153 -3.23 -4.00 4.74
C PHE A 153 -4.32 -3.33 3.89
N LEU A 154 -3.90 -2.54 2.89
CA LEU A 154 -4.81 -1.73 2.09
C LEU A 154 -5.29 -2.51 0.88
N VAL A 155 -4.47 -2.53 -0.17
CA VAL A 155 -4.82 -3.07 -1.49
C VAL A 155 -3.58 -3.46 -2.28
N ALA A 156 -3.74 -4.35 -3.26
CA ALA A 156 -2.78 -4.58 -4.32
C ALA A 156 -3.26 -3.84 -5.57
N VAL A 157 -2.38 -3.04 -6.19
CA VAL A 157 -2.70 -2.30 -7.42
C VAL A 157 -1.91 -2.90 -8.57
N ASP A 158 -2.60 -3.34 -9.61
CA ASP A 158 -1.98 -3.67 -10.87
C ASP A 158 -1.47 -2.39 -11.53
N THR A 159 -0.15 -2.23 -11.61
CA THR A 159 0.44 -0.99 -12.11
C THR A 159 0.30 -0.80 -13.63
N LYS A 160 -0.11 -1.83 -14.37
CA LYS A 160 -0.34 -1.72 -15.83
C LYS A 160 -1.76 -1.27 -16.15
N THR A 161 -2.75 -1.74 -15.40
CA THR A 161 -4.17 -1.49 -15.68
C THR A 161 -4.81 -0.51 -14.70
N GLY A 162 -4.23 -0.35 -13.51
CA GLY A 162 -4.82 0.39 -12.39
C GLY A 162 -5.91 -0.37 -11.64
N LEU A 163 -6.16 -1.64 -11.98
CA LEU A 163 -7.10 -2.48 -11.24
C LEU A 163 -6.63 -2.71 -9.80
N VAL A 164 -7.57 -2.66 -8.86
CA VAL A 164 -7.32 -2.77 -7.42
C VAL A 164 -7.85 -4.10 -6.92
N PHE A 165 -7.03 -4.87 -6.21
CA PHE A 165 -7.34 -6.21 -5.73
C PHE A 165 -7.18 -6.32 -4.21
N PRO A 166 -8.01 -7.15 -3.54
CA PRO A 166 -7.77 -7.55 -2.16
C PRO A 166 -6.67 -8.60 -2.15
N TYR A 167 -5.66 -8.42 -1.30
CA TYR A 167 -4.58 -9.42 -1.11
C TYR A 167 -4.44 -9.89 0.34
N ALA A 168 -5.11 -9.22 1.26
CA ALA A 168 -5.12 -9.50 2.68
C ALA A 168 -6.56 -9.48 3.19
N VAL A 169 -6.83 -10.25 4.23
CA VAL A 169 -8.10 -10.23 4.98
C VAL A 169 -7.81 -10.20 6.48
N PRO A 170 -8.71 -9.62 7.31
CA PRO A 170 -8.55 -9.63 8.77
C PRO A 170 -8.51 -11.06 9.30
N GLU A 171 -7.50 -11.41 10.09
CA GLU A 171 -7.43 -12.71 10.79
C GLU A 171 -8.09 -12.64 12.16
N LYS A 172 -7.85 -11.53 12.87
CA LYS A 172 -8.24 -11.34 14.26
C LYS A 172 -8.89 -9.98 14.43
N TRP A 173 -9.70 -9.88 15.47
CA TRP A 173 -10.39 -8.65 15.81
C TRP A 173 -10.19 -8.34 17.29
N LYS A 174 -9.94 -7.06 17.58
CA LYS A 174 -9.90 -6.55 18.95
C LYS A 174 -11.07 -5.62 19.21
N ASN A 175 -11.62 -5.70 20.42
CA ASN A 175 -12.59 -4.74 20.92
C ASN A 175 -11.84 -3.49 21.40
N MET A 176 -12.26 -2.32 20.92
CA MET A 176 -11.65 -1.02 21.20
C MET A 176 -12.60 -0.07 21.93
N PHE A 177 -13.44 -0.62 22.80
CA PHE A 177 -14.49 0.05 23.59
C PHE A 177 -15.65 0.64 22.76
N ILE A 178 -15.35 1.44 21.73
CA ILE A 178 -16.34 2.09 20.87
C ILE A 178 -16.56 1.35 19.55
N SER A 179 -15.72 0.38 19.23
CA SER A 179 -15.76 -0.37 17.96
C SER A 179 -14.93 -1.65 18.01
N TRP A 180 -14.97 -2.42 16.92
CA TRP A 180 -14.04 -3.50 16.65
C TRP A 180 -13.13 -3.11 15.49
N ALA A 181 -11.86 -3.48 15.59
CA ALA A 181 -10.89 -3.26 14.52
C ALA A 181 -10.11 -4.55 14.25
N PRO A 182 -9.63 -4.75 13.00
CA PRO A 182 -8.65 -5.79 12.71
C PRO A 182 -7.44 -5.68 13.63
N ASP A 183 -6.99 -6.82 14.16
CA ASP A 183 -5.81 -6.96 15.04
C ASP A 183 -4.88 -8.06 14.54
N GLY A 184 -4.81 -8.18 13.21
CA GLY A 184 -4.07 -9.22 12.53
C GLY A 184 -4.61 -9.39 11.13
N TRP A 185 -3.71 -9.66 10.20
CA TRP A 185 -4.03 -9.83 8.79
C TRP A 185 -3.32 -11.05 8.25
N ILE A 186 -4.00 -11.76 7.38
CA ILE A 186 -3.46 -12.92 6.66
C ILE A 186 -3.66 -12.75 5.17
N SER A 187 -2.89 -13.51 4.39
CA SER A 187 -3.07 -13.57 2.94
C SER A 187 -4.49 -14.04 2.61
N ALA A 188 -5.15 -13.29 1.71
CA ALA A 188 -6.46 -13.68 1.17
C ALA A 188 -6.41 -15.04 0.46
N GLU A 189 -5.23 -15.45 -0.03
CA GLU A 189 -5.02 -16.71 -0.74
C GLU A 189 -5.24 -17.95 0.15
N LEU A 190 -5.26 -17.79 1.47
CA LEU A 190 -5.49 -18.89 2.41
C LEU A 190 -6.94 -19.37 2.46
N GLY A 191 -7.89 -18.65 1.85
CA GLY A 191 -9.30 -19.07 1.85
C GLY A 191 -9.97 -19.00 3.22
N ARG A 192 -9.48 -18.14 4.10
CA ARG A 192 -10.03 -17.96 5.46
C ARG A 192 -9.87 -16.52 5.94
N THR A 193 -10.76 -16.08 6.83
CA THR A 193 -10.77 -14.76 7.46
C THR A 193 -11.33 -14.88 8.88
N GLY A 194 -10.92 -14.01 9.79
CA GLY A 194 -11.55 -13.89 11.10
C GLY A 194 -13.00 -13.42 11.00
N LYS A 195 -13.86 -13.96 11.85
CA LYS A 195 -15.24 -13.48 11.97
C LYS A 195 -15.25 -12.12 12.67
N PRO A 196 -15.89 -11.10 12.09
CA PRO A 196 -15.98 -9.79 12.72
C PRO A 196 -16.63 -9.87 14.10
N GLN A 197 -16.16 -9.00 15.01
CA GLN A 197 -16.72 -8.84 16.35
C GLN A 197 -16.61 -10.08 17.25
N THR A 198 -15.70 -11.01 16.93
CA THR A 198 -15.31 -12.12 17.79
C THR A 198 -13.79 -12.15 17.90
N THR A 199 -13.24 -12.77 18.95
CA THR A 199 -11.79 -12.80 19.16
C THR A 199 -11.10 -13.93 18.42
N ASP A 200 -11.76 -15.09 18.28
CA ASP A 200 -11.11 -16.34 17.88
C ASP A 200 -11.97 -17.24 16.96
N GLU A 201 -12.97 -16.68 16.27
CA GLU A 201 -13.74 -17.44 15.27
C GLU A 201 -13.27 -17.14 13.85
N GLU A 202 -13.34 -18.16 12.97
CA GLU A 202 -12.92 -18.09 11.58
C GLU A 202 -14.08 -18.38 10.63
N LEU A 203 -14.07 -17.74 9.47
CA LEU A 203 -14.91 -18.02 8.31
C LEU A 203 -14.01 -18.49 7.16
N THR A 204 -14.44 -19.54 6.46
CA THR A 204 -13.73 -20.09 5.30
C THR A 204 -14.41 -19.72 3.98
N PHE A 205 -13.63 -19.71 2.90
CA PHE A 205 -14.05 -19.49 1.53
C PHE A 205 -13.09 -20.19 0.56
N ALA A 206 -13.43 -20.23 -0.72
CA ALA A 206 -12.54 -20.80 -1.73
C ALA A 206 -11.27 -19.94 -1.87
N GLY A 207 -10.11 -20.51 -1.53
CA GLY A 207 -8.81 -19.88 -1.70
C GLY A 207 -8.41 -19.81 -3.17
N HIS A 208 -7.99 -18.63 -3.60
CA HIS A 208 -7.47 -18.34 -4.94
C HIS A 208 -6.26 -17.41 -4.80
N LYS A 209 -5.40 -17.33 -5.82
CA LYS A 209 -4.37 -16.30 -5.87
C LYS A 209 -5.03 -14.92 -5.84
N PHE A 210 -4.41 -13.93 -5.19
CA PHE A 210 -5.09 -12.67 -4.93
C PHE A 210 -5.55 -11.95 -6.21
N TRP A 211 -4.81 -12.12 -7.30
CA TRP A 211 -5.14 -11.57 -8.62
C TRP A 211 -6.31 -12.28 -9.30
N GLN A 212 -6.70 -13.48 -8.86
CA GLN A 212 -7.83 -14.20 -9.43
C GLN A 212 -9.18 -13.73 -8.87
N TYR A 213 -9.21 -13.16 -7.66
CA TYR A 213 -10.41 -12.51 -7.12
C TYR A 213 -10.82 -11.32 -7.99
N ASP A 214 -12.13 -11.03 -8.00
CA ASP A 214 -12.67 -9.90 -8.74
C ASP A 214 -12.04 -8.59 -8.23
N PRO A 215 -11.61 -7.69 -9.13
CA PRO A 215 -11.09 -6.38 -8.74
C PRO A 215 -12.12 -5.62 -7.91
N ILE A 216 -11.70 -5.07 -6.79
CA ILE A 216 -12.54 -4.27 -5.88
C ILE A 216 -12.62 -2.81 -6.30
N GLY A 217 -11.81 -2.38 -7.27
CA GLY A 217 -11.85 -1.03 -7.79
C GLY A 217 -10.87 -0.78 -8.93
N GLN A 218 -10.79 0.48 -9.32
CA GLN A 218 -9.94 0.98 -10.39
C GLN A 218 -9.36 2.34 -9.98
N VAL A 219 -8.05 2.52 -10.16
CA VAL A 219 -7.41 3.83 -10.06
C VAL A 219 -7.68 4.61 -11.35
N ASN A 220 -8.27 5.80 -11.22
CA ASN A 220 -8.55 6.72 -12.30
C ASN A 220 -7.32 7.55 -12.66
N ASP A 221 -7.38 8.26 -13.79
CA ASP A 221 -6.25 9.08 -14.28
C ASP A 221 -5.90 10.24 -13.32
N ASP A 222 -6.89 10.75 -12.58
CA ASP A 222 -6.69 11.77 -11.55
C ASP A 222 -6.19 11.22 -10.21
N GLY A 223 -5.96 9.90 -10.13
CA GLY A 223 -5.51 9.20 -8.93
C GLY A 223 -6.63 8.85 -7.94
N SER A 224 -7.86 9.29 -8.15
CA SER A 224 -9.01 8.80 -7.37
C SER A 224 -9.22 7.29 -7.61
N VAL A 225 -9.83 6.60 -6.65
CA VAL A 225 -10.15 5.18 -6.79
C VAL A 225 -11.66 4.98 -6.81
N THR A 226 -12.18 4.45 -7.91
CA THR A 226 -13.57 4.01 -8.00
C THR A 226 -13.68 2.59 -7.46
N LEU A 227 -14.32 2.43 -6.31
CA LEU A 227 -14.59 1.12 -5.71
C LEU A 227 -15.86 0.52 -6.29
N GLN A 228 -15.86 -0.80 -6.43
CA GLN A 228 -17.01 -1.57 -6.88
C GLN A 228 -18.06 -1.64 -5.77
N GLN A 229 -19.34 -1.52 -6.14
CA GLN A 229 -20.42 -1.49 -5.15
C GLN A 229 -20.47 -2.77 -4.30
N PHE A 230 -20.20 -3.94 -4.90
CA PHE A 230 -20.18 -5.20 -4.14
C PHE A 230 -19.16 -5.17 -3.00
N TYR A 231 -18.03 -4.50 -3.18
CA TYR A 231 -17.00 -4.36 -2.15
C TYR A 231 -17.47 -3.41 -1.06
N ILE A 232 -18.00 -2.25 -1.44
CA ILE A 232 -18.55 -1.26 -0.50
C ILE A 232 -19.64 -1.90 0.37
N ASP A 233 -20.58 -2.62 -0.25
CA ASP A 233 -21.67 -3.30 0.46
C ASP A 233 -21.13 -4.40 1.37
N ALA A 234 -20.15 -5.19 0.92
CA ALA A 234 -19.55 -6.25 1.72
C ALA A 234 -18.83 -5.68 2.94
N GLN A 235 -17.93 -4.70 2.76
CA GLN A 235 -17.22 -4.03 3.86
C GLN A 235 -18.20 -3.40 4.85
N GLY A 236 -19.22 -2.70 4.36
CA GLY A 236 -20.22 -2.06 5.22
C GLY A 236 -21.09 -3.04 6.01
N ASN A 237 -21.16 -4.30 5.58
CA ASN A 237 -21.81 -5.41 6.29
C ASN A 237 -20.82 -6.29 7.06
N SER A 238 -19.56 -5.85 7.21
CA SER A 238 -18.48 -6.62 7.81
C SER A 238 -18.21 -7.96 7.11
N ASP A 239 -18.55 -8.10 5.83
CA ASP A 239 -18.17 -9.23 5.01
C ASP A 239 -16.85 -8.94 4.29
N TYR A 240 -15.75 -9.45 4.85
CA TYR A 240 -14.40 -9.23 4.32
C TYR A 240 -13.95 -10.31 3.33
N LYS A 241 -14.84 -11.22 2.93
CA LYS A 241 -14.51 -12.29 1.97
C LYS A 241 -14.29 -11.68 0.57
N PRO A 242 -13.15 -11.96 -0.08
CA PRO A 242 -12.96 -11.63 -1.49
C PRO A 242 -13.99 -12.35 -2.37
N VAL A 243 -14.44 -11.69 -3.42
CA VAL A 243 -15.39 -12.26 -4.39
C VAL A 243 -14.63 -12.92 -5.53
N TYR A 244 -15.02 -14.13 -5.91
CA TYR A 244 -14.55 -14.81 -7.11
C TYR A 244 -15.75 -15.16 -8.00
N SER A 245 -16.14 -14.23 -8.89
CA SER A 245 -17.21 -14.47 -9.87
C SER A 245 -16.68 -14.67 -11.30
N GLY A 246 -15.36 -14.68 -11.45
CA GLY A 246 -14.68 -14.84 -12.74
C GLY A 246 -14.63 -13.56 -13.57
N LYS A 247 -14.73 -12.39 -12.91
CA LYS A 247 -14.57 -11.07 -13.56
C LYS A 247 -13.12 -10.59 -13.58
N SER A 248 -12.25 -11.18 -12.77
CA SER A 248 -10.82 -10.89 -12.87
C SER A 248 -10.30 -11.23 -14.27
N PRO A 249 -9.52 -10.32 -14.90
CA PRO A 249 -8.81 -10.63 -16.14
C PRO A 249 -7.70 -11.69 -15.95
N TYR A 250 -7.35 -12.00 -14.70
CA TYR A 250 -6.27 -12.92 -14.33
C TYR A 250 -6.77 -14.24 -13.72
N LYS A 251 -8.08 -14.50 -13.78
CA LYS A 251 -8.71 -15.68 -13.17
C LYS A 251 -8.08 -17.02 -13.59
N ASP A 252 -7.55 -17.12 -14.81
CA ASP A 252 -7.00 -18.35 -15.37
C ASP A 252 -5.47 -18.48 -15.18
N ILE A 253 -4.81 -17.48 -14.56
CA ILE A 253 -3.36 -17.48 -14.30
C ILE A 253 -3.08 -18.10 -12.93
N GLN A 254 -2.32 -19.21 -12.93
CA GLN A 254 -1.99 -20.02 -11.74
C GLN A 254 -0.81 -19.47 -10.94
#